data_AF-A0A9X8DXB0-F1
#
_entry.id   AF-A0A9X8DXB0-F1
#
_cell.length_a   1.000
_cell.length_b   1.000
_cell.length_c   1.000
_cell.angle_alpha   90.00
_cell.angle_beta   90.00
_cell.angle_gamma   90.00
#
_symmetry.space_group_name_H-M   'P 1'
#
loop_
_entity.id
_entity.type
_entity.pdbx_description
1 polymer ?
#
loop_
_entity_poly.entity_id
_entity_poly.type
_entity_poly.pdbx_seq_one_letter_code
_entity_poly.pdbx_strand_id
1 'polypeptide(L)'
;MTLFKLNVSPDVNLTQYGYLQSRATNVTLDDQIYILGHPDGKPKHIAFLGDDGTHARITNASMLAGCGEKDTLGYNVDSESGSSGSPVLSPDDDKVVAMHNCGGCDLVGQNTGIKMPNIVALLKSKNLLPKDAVADDLC
;
A
#
# COMPACT_ATOMS: atom_id res chain seq x y z
N MET A 1 9.74 7.29 -0.19
CA MET A 1 8.34 7.70 -0.45
C MET A 1 8.34 9.11 -1.02
N THR A 2 7.48 9.36 -2.00
CA THR A 2 7.36 10.66 -2.67
C THR A 2 5.88 11.06 -2.71
N LEU A 3 5.58 12.33 -2.38
CA LEU A 3 4.25 12.91 -2.55
C LEU A 3 4.23 13.76 -3.82
N PHE A 4 3.32 13.45 -4.74
CA PHE A 4 3.12 14.22 -5.97
C PHE A 4 1.82 15.00 -5.91
N LYS A 5 1.85 16.25 -6.37
CA LYS A 5 0.65 17.07 -6.59
C LYS A 5 0.41 17.20 -8.08
N LEU A 6 -0.74 16.71 -8.55
CA LEU A 6 -1.17 16.93 -9.93
C LEU A 6 -1.65 18.37 -10.12
N ASN A 7 -1.10 19.06 -11.11
CA ASN A 7 -1.63 20.33 -11.61
C ASN A 7 -2.61 20.01 -12.74
N VAL A 8 -3.89 19.94 -12.41
CA VAL A 8 -4.96 19.50 -13.31
C VAL A 8 -5.42 20.68 -14.18
N SER A 9 -5.55 20.46 -15.48
CA SER A 9 -6.14 21.45 -16.40
C SER A 9 -7.58 21.79 -15.99
N PRO A 10 -8.04 23.05 -16.18
CA PRO A 10 -9.38 23.47 -15.73
C PRO A 10 -10.54 22.59 -16.23
N ASP A 11 -10.40 22.01 -17.42
CA ASP A 11 -11.45 21.21 -18.07
C ASP A 11 -11.44 19.72 -17.68
N VAL A 12 -10.50 19.29 -16.84
CA VAL A 12 -10.37 17.89 -16.42
C VAL A 12 -11.00 17.69 -15.04
N ASN A 13 -12.07 16.91 -14.98
CA ASN A 13 -12.67 16.49 -13.73
C ASN A 13 -12.19 15.10 -13.29
N LEU A 14 -11.47 15.04 -12.16
CA LEU A 14 -10.98 13.79 -11.59
C LEU A 14 -11.97 13.11 -10.64
N THR A 15 -13.07 13.77 -10.23
CA THR A 15 -13.99 13.20 -9.22
C THR A 15 -14.64 11.90 -9.66
N GLN A 16 -14.78 11.69 -10.98
CA GLN A 16 -15.31 10.46 -11.57
C GLN A 16 -14.50 9.20 -11.21
N TYR A 17 -13.21 9.34 -10.86
CA TYR A 17 -12.34 8.22 -10.53
C TYR A 17 -12.34 7.85 -9.04
N GLY A 18 -12.85 8.74 -8.18
CA GLY A 18 -12.75 8.60 -6.74
C GLY A 18 -11.31 8.60 -6.23
N TYR A 19 -11.12 8.18 -4.98
CA TYR A 19 -9.81 7.99 -4.37
C TYR A 19 -9.90 6.91 -3.28
N LEU A 20 -8.75 6.28 -3.01
CA LEU A 20 -8.62 5.36 -1.88
C LEU A 20 -8.27 6.15 -0.63
N GLN A 21 -8.75 5.65 0.52
CA GLN A 21 -8.41 6.20 1.82
C GLN A 21 -7.46 5.25 2.55
N SER A 22 -6.55 5.83 3.30
CA SER A 22 -5.67 5.08 4.21
C SER A 22 -6.41 4.65 5.46
N ARG A 23 -6.02 3.50 6.00
CA ARG A 23 -6.47 3.01 7.30
C ARG A 23 -5.73 3.77 8.40
N ALA A 24 -6.47 4.27 9.40
CA ALA A 24 -5.89 4.97 10.54
C ALA A 24 -5.04 4.05 11.44
N THR A 25 -5.37 2.76 11.47
CA THR A 25 -4.76 1.75 12.34
C THR A 25 -3.87 0.79 11.57
N ASN A 26 -2.95 0.15 12.29
CA ASN A 26 -2.14 -0.93 11.73
C ASN A 26 -2.97 -2.20 11.53
N VAL A 27 -2.60 -2.98 10.52
CA VAL A 27 -2.99 -4.39 10.40
C VAL A 27 -2.17 -5.28 11.31
N THR A 28 -2.73 -6.43 11.66
CA THR A 28 -2.09 -7.47 12.47
C THR A 28 -1.56 -8.61 11.62
N LEU A 29 -0.76 -9.47 12.26
CA LEU A 29 -0.34 -10.74 11.65
C LEU A 29 -1.57 -11.54 11.23
N ASP A 30 -1.47 -12.24 10.09
CA ASP A 30 -2.53 -13.01 9.45
C ASP A 30 -3.71 -12.20 8.88
N ASP A 31 -3.76 -10.87 9.00
CA ASP A 31 -4.78 -10.07 8.31
C ASP A 31 -4.69 -10.31 6.79
N GLN A 32 -5.84 -10.54 6.15
CA GLN A 32 -5.89 -10.69 4.70
C GLN A 32 -5.58 -9.36 4.01
N ILE A 33 -4.95 -9.44 2.84
CA ILE A 33 -4.63 -8.29 2.02
C ILE A 33 -4.80 -8.60 0.53
N TYR A 34 -4.87 -7.54 -0.26
CA TYR A 34 -4.69 -7.59 -1.71
C TYR A 34 -3.91 -6.36 -2.20
N ILE A 35 -3.30 -6.48 -3.37
CA ILE A 35 -2.54 -5.40 -4.02
C ILE A 35 -3.18 -5.04 -5.36
N LEU A 36 -3.28 -3.73 -5.62
CA LEU A 36 -3.76 -3.17 -6.89
C LEU A 36 -2.60 -2.48 -7.58
N GLY A 37 -2.23 -2.92 -8.78
CA GLY A 37 -1.05 -2.35 -9.43
C GLY A 37 -0.97 -2.59 -10.94
N HIS A 38 0.17 -2.18 -11.49
CA HIS A 38 0.53 -2.29 -12.90
C HIS A 38 1.88 -3.05 -13.02
N PRO A 39 1.90 -4.35 -12.69
CA PRO A 39 3.13 -5.14 -12.74
C PRO A 39 3.68 -5.15 -14.17
N ASP A 40 4.96 -4.85 -14.33
CA ASP A 40 5.69 -4.75 -15.60
C ASP A 40 5.02 -3.81 -16.63
N GLY A 41 4.31 -2.78 -16.15
CA GLY A 41 3.56 -1.86 -17.00
C GLY A 41 2.32 -2.48 -17.65
N LYS A 42 1.90 -3.68 -17.23
CA LYS A 42 0.70 -4.36 -17.69
C LYS A 42 -0.57 -3.60 -17.27
N PRO A 43 -1.74 -3.92 -17.86
CA PRO A 43 -3.02 -3.44 -17.37
C PRO A 43 -3.21 -3.69 -15.87
N LYS A 44 -4.17 -2.99 -15.27
CA LYS A 44 -4.45 -3.11 -13.84
C LYS A 44 -4.68 -4.57 -13.45
N HIS A 45 -3.91 -5.05 -12.49
CA HIS A 45 -4.09 -6.36 -11.88
C HIS A 45 -4.47 -6.23 -10.40
N ILE A 46 -5.25 -7.19 -9.94
CA ILE A 46 -5.60 -7.40 -8.53
C ILE A 46 -4.96 -8.73 -8.13
N ALA A 47 -3.93 -8.69 -7.30
CA ALA A 47 -3.34 -9.90 -6.75
C ALA A 47 -3.76 -10.04 -5.29
N PHE A 48 -4.38 -11.18 -4.98
CA PHE A 48 -4.99 -11.46 -3.69
C PHE A 48 -4.79 -12.91 -3.23
N LEU A 49 -4.13 -13.74 -4.04
CA LEU A 49 -3.79 -15.12 -3.71
C LEU A 49 -2.27 -15.26 -3.59
N GLY A 50 -1.83 -16.15 -2.71
CA GLY A 50 -0.48 -16.69 -2.71
C GLY A 50 -0.37 -17.94 -3.60
N ASP A 51 0.86 -18.45 -3.74
CA ASP A 51 1.17 -19.65 -4.54
C ASP A 51 0.42 -20.92 -4.09
N ASP A 52 -0.01 -20.96 -2.83
CA ASP A 52 -0.80 -22.05 -2.27
C ASP A 52 -2.31 -21.96 -2.60
N GLY A 53 -2.71 -20.93 -3.36
CA GLY A 53 -4.11 -20.66 -3.72
C GLY A 53 -4.95 -20.09 -2.59
N THR A 54 -4.35 -19.76 -1.43
CA THR A 54 -5.04 -19.10 -0.33
C THR A 54 -4.91 -17.58 -0.43
N HIS A 55 -5.78 -16.85 0.26
CA HIS A 55 -5.73 -15.40 0.28
C HIS A 55 -4.40 -14.91 0.86
N ALA A 56 -3.79 -13.92 0.20
CA ALA A 56 -2.59 -13.26 0.67
C ALA A 56 -2.83 -12.64 2.05
N ARG A 57 -1.82 -12.75 2.92
CA ARG A 57 -1.90 -12.30 4.31
C ARG A 57 -0.63 -11.58 4.72
N ILE A 58 -0.75 -10.77 5.77
CA ILE A 58 0.40 -10.26 6.51
C ILE A 58 1.13 -11.43 7.16
N THR A 59 2.39 -11.63 6.79
CA THR A 59 3.28 -12.66 7.34
C THR A 59 4.22 -12.10 8.41
N ASN A 60 4.39 -10.78 8.45
CA ASN A 60 5.15 -10.10 9.48
C ASN A 60 4.60 -8.68 9.74
N ALA A 61 4.32 -8.37 11.00
CA ALA A 61 3.78 -7.06 11.38
C ALA A 61 4.86 -5.98 11.58
N SER A 62 6.15 -6.32 11.67
CA SER A 62 7.27 -5.37 11.77
C SER A 62 8.60 -6.04 11.44
N MET A 63 9.17 -5.70 10.27
CA MET A 63 10.45 -6.25 9.83
C MET A 63 11.35 -5.22 9.14
N LEU A 64 12.63 -5.56 9.03
CA LEU A 64 13.57 -4.90 8.12
C LEU A 64 13.31 -5.41 6.70
N ALA A 65 12.97 -4.50 5.78
CA ALA A 65 12.87 -4.81 4.37
C ALA A 65 14.24 -5.09 3.76
N GLY A 66 14.28 -5.92 2.71
CA GLY A 66 15.51 -6.16 1.95
C GLY A 66 16.11 -4.89 1.34
N CYS A 67 15.30 -3.85 1.16
CA CYS A 67 15.68 -2.53 0.68
C CYS A 67 16.17 -1.57 1.80
N GLY A 68 16.18 -2.01 3.05
CA GLY A 68 16.75 -1.28 4.19
C GLY A 68 15.76 -0.50 5.06
N GLU A 69 14.48 -0.39 4.66
CA GLU A 69 13.45 0.22 5.48
C GLU A 69 13.13 -0.62 6.72
N LYS A 70 13.04 0.05 7.86
CA LYS A 70 12.65 -0.58 9.14
C LYS A 70 11.16 -0.48 9.36
N ASP A 71 10.63 -1.35 10.22
CA ASP A 71 9.21 -1.35 10.62
C ASP A 71 8.25 -1.44 9.42
N THR A 72 8.57 -2.33 8.49
CA THR A 72 7.72 -2.64 7.33
C THR A 72 6.82 -3.83 7.63
N LEU A 73 5.70 -3.91 6.91
CA LEU A 73 4.89 -5.13 6.86
C LEU A 73 5.54 -6.11 5.89
N GLY A 74 5.58 -7.38 6.26
CA GLY A 74 5.91 -8.49 5.39
C GLY A 74 4.66 -9.22 4.92
N TYR A 75 4.63 -9.62 3.65
CA TYR A 75 3.56 -10.42 3.05
C TYR A 75 4.05 -11.09 1.77
N ASN A 76 3.32 -12.11 1.32
CA ASN A 76 3.58 -12.80 0.06
C ASN A 76 2.35 -12.70 -0.83
N VAL A 77 2.48 -11.99 -1.95
CA VAL A 77 1.47 -11.79 -2.98
C VAL A 77 2.19 -11.48 -4.29
N ASP A 78 1.66 -11.89 -5.43
CA ASP A 78 2.33 -11.66 -6.72
C ASP A 78 2.64 -10.17 -6.96
N SER A 79 3.93 -9.91 -7.18
CA SER A 79 4.46 -8.58 -7.50
C SER A 79 5.56 -8.72 -8.54
N GLU A 80 5.67 -7.76 -9.46
CA GLU A 80 6.75 -7.70 -10.44
C GLU A 80 7.41 -6.31 -10.37
N SER A 81 8.44 -6.09 -11.19
CA SER A 81 8.93 -4.74 -11.46
C SER A 81 7.75 -3.82 -11.82
N GLY A 82 7.72 -2.59 -11.32
CA GLY A 82 6.57 -1.69 -11.52
C GLY A 82 5.44 -1.83 -10.49
N SER A 83 5.45 -2.86 -9.63
CA SER A 83 4.56 -2.91 -8.46
C SER A 83 4.93 -1.90 -7.37
N SER A 84 6.17 -1.39 -7.35
CA SER A 84 6.63 -0.37 -6.38
C SER A 84 5.70 0.85 -6.34
N GLY A 85 5.21 1.18 -5.14
CA GLY A 85 4.26 2.27 -4.91
C GLY A 85 2.79 1.84 -4.96
N SER A 86 2.49 0.59 -5.33
CA SER A 86 1.11 0.09 -5.35
C SER A 86 0.50 0.05 -3.94
N PRO A 87 -0.79 0.41 -3.77
CA PRO A 87 -1.49 0.27 -2.51
C PRO A 87 -1.69 -1.21 -2.16
N VAL A 88 -1.45 -1.53 -0.89
CA VAL A 88 -1.88 -2.77 -0.25
C VAL A 88 -3.12 -2.47 0.57
N LEU A 89 -4.20 -3.23 0.36
CA LEU A 89 -5.51 -2.97 0.93
C LEU A 89 -5.97 -4.15 1.79
N SER A 90 -6.80 -3.85 2.80
CA SER A 90 -7.57 -4.88 3.52
C SER A 90 -8.89 -5.17 2.78
N PRO A 91 -9.27 -6.43 2.59
CA PRO A 91 -10.58 -6.78 2.03
C PRO A 91 -11.74 -6.53 2.98
N ASP A 92 -11.48 -6.24 4.27
CA ASP A 92 -12.54 -6.01 5.26
C ASP A 92 -13.19 -4.62 5.11
N ASP A 93 -12.41 -3.63 4.68
CA ASP A 93 -12.83 -2.22 4.63
C ASP A 93 -12.37 -1.44 3.39
N ASP A 94 -11.68 -2.12 2.46
CA ASP A 94 -11.08 -1.53 1.25
C ASP A 94 -10.19 -0.31 1.52
N LYS A 95 -9.58 -0.23 2.70
CA LYS A 95 -8.64 0.83 3.07
C LYS A 95 -7.21 0.41 2.80
N VAL A 96 -6.38 1.40 2.44
CA VAL A 96 -4.96 1.19 2.20
C VAL A 96 -4.26 1.01 3.55
N VAL A 97 -3.60 -0.13 3.74
CA VAL A 97 -2.90 -0.50 4.96
C VAL A 97 -1.38 -0.35 4.83
N ALA A 98 -0.87 -0.45 3.60
CA ALA A 98 0.54 -0.26 3.29
C ALA A 98 0.75 0.29 1.88
N MET A 99 1.94 0.82 1.63
CA MET A 99 2.44 1.09 0.28
C MET A 99 3.57 0.10 -0.04
N HIS A 100 3.39 -0.73 -1.07
CA HIS A 100 4.39 -1.70 -1.50
C HIS A 100 5.69 -0.99 -1.88
N ASN A 101 6.83 -1.41 -1.33
CA ASN A 101 8.11 -0.71 -1.53
C ASN A 101 9.26 -1.61 -1.97
N CYS A 102 9.25 -2.88 -1.56
CA CYS A 102 10.34 -3.81 -1.83
C CYS A 102 9.77 -5.22 -1.98
N GLY A 103 10.47 -6.05 -2.73
CA GLY A 103 10.05 -7.41 -2.99
C GLY A 103 11.04 -8.13 -3.89
N GLY A 104 10.81 -9.42 -4.06
CA GLY A 104 11.64 -10.28 -4.90
C GLY A 104 12.24 -11.45 -4.13
N CYS A 105 12.24 -12.61 -4.79
CA CYS A 105 12.80 -13.85 -4.27
C CYS A 105 14.27 -13.70 -3.86
N ASP A 106 15.03 -12.86 -4.58
CA ASP A 106 16.48 -12.73 -4.41
C ASP A 106 16.92 -11.78 -3.28
N LEU A 107 16.03 -10.92 -2.76
CA LEU A 107 16.39 -9.94 -1.72
C LEU A 107 16.23 -10.53 -0.32
N VAL A 108 15.00 -10.92 0.05
CA VAL A 108 14.65 -11.50 1.35
C VAL A 108 13.58 -12.59 1.25
N GLY A 109 13.23 -13.03 0.04
CA GLY A 109 12.17 -14.01 -0.19
C GLY A 109 10.78 -13.55 0.22
N GLN A 110 10.56 -12.23 0.34
CA GLN A 110 9.30 -11.67 0.85
C GLN A 110 9.07 -10.26 0.31
N ASN A 111 7.81 -9.92 0.09
CA ASN A 111 7.39 -8.56 -0.24
C ASN A 111 7.19 -7.75 1.03
N THR A 112 7.49 -6.45 0.94
CA THR A 112 7.29 -5.52 2.03
C THR A 112 6.50 -4.29 1.63
N GLY A 113 5.83 -3.71 2.62
CA GLY A 113 5.14 -2.43 2.49
C GLY A 113 5.41 -1.50 3.65
N ILE A 114 5.55 -0.21 3.35
CA ILE A 114 5.60 0.85 4.35
C ILE A 114 4.18 1.03 4.91
N LYS A 115 4.04 0.92 6.22
CA LYS A 115 2.76 1.06 6.93
C LYS A 115 2.11 2.42 6.67
N MET A 116 0.81 2.43 6.37
CA MET A 116 0.09 3.68 6.18
C MET A 116 0.07 4.59 7.42
N PRO A 117 -0.07 4.09 8.67
CA PRO A 117 0.07 4.94 9.85
C PRO A 117 1.39 5.73 9.92
N ASN A 118 2.51 5.13 9.49
CA ASN A 118 3.81 5.82 9.45
C ASN A 118 3.84 6.92 8.37
N ILE A 119 3.24 6.65 7.21
CA ILE A 119 3.09 7.64 6.13
C ILE A 119 2.18 8.80 6.56
N VAL A 120 1.05 8.50 7.18
CA VAL A 120 0.08 9.49 7.69
C VAL A 120 0.73 10.37 8.76
N ALA A 121 1.42 9.77 9.74
CA ALA A 121 2.11 10.52 10.79
C ALA A 121 3.17 11.47 10.20
N LEU A 122 3.95 11.01 9.22
CA LEU A 122 4.93 11.84 8.52
C LEU A 122 4.26 13.01 7.81
N LEU A 123 3.18 12.78 7.07
CA LEU A 123 2.47 13.83 6.35
C LEU A 123 1.78 14.83 7.30
N LYS A 124 1.19 14.36 8.41
CA LYS A 124 0.65 15.23 9.49
C LYS A 124 1.76 16.12 10.06
N SER A 125 2.92 15.56 10.40
CA SER A 125 4.06 16.33 10.96
C SER A 125 4.58 17.44 10.04
N LYS A 126 4.36 17.29 8.73
CA LYS A 126 4.77 18.26 7.69
C LYS A 126 3.64 19.19 7.26
N ASN A 127 2.43 19.03 7.81
CA ASN A 127 1.22 19.71 7.35
C ASN A 127 0.96 19.50 5.85
N LEU A 128 1.18 18.28 5.37
CA LEU A 128 1.04 17.87 3.97
C LEU A 128 -0.01 16.75 3.76
N LEU A 129 -0.70 16.31 4.81
CA LEU A 129 -1.72 15.28 4.69
C LEU A 129 -2.89 15.82 3.85
N PRO A 130 -3.25 15.18 2.72
CA PRO A 130 -4.40 15.61 1.93
C PRO A 130 -5.69 15.51 2.74
N LYS A 131 -6.64 16.40 2.45
CA LYS A 131 -7.98 16.32 3.02
C LYS A 131 -8.60 14.95 2.69
N ASP A 132 -9.32 14.37 3.65
CA ASP A 132 -10.06 13.11 3.51
C ASP A 132 -9.19 11.86 3.22
N ALA A 133 -7.86 11.97 3.40
CA ALA A 133 -6.90 10.90 3.10
C ALA A 133 -6.95 9.69 4.04
N VAL A 134 -7.52 9.85 5.24
CA VAL A 134 -7.60 8.80 6.26
C VAL A 134 -9.07 8.49 6.50
N ALA A 135 -9.47 7.23 6.40
CA ALA A 135 -10.81 6.80 6.76
C ALA A 135 -10.99 6.93 8.28
N ASP A 136 -12.08 7.55 8.70
CA ASP A 136 -12.47 7.71 10.11
C ASP A 136 -11.53 8.57 10.98
N ASP A 137 -10.84 9.55 10.39
CA ASP A 137 -10.23 10.68 11.13
C ASP A 137 -11.37 11.63 11.61
N LEU A 138 -12.32 11.08 12.38
CA LEU A 138 -13.36 11.79 13.12
C LEU A 138 -12.74 12.30 14.44
N CYS A 139 -11.89 13.31 14.33
CA CYS A 139 -11.50 14.18 15.43
C CYS A 139 -11.79 15.63 15.03
#